data_AF-Q8RVJ4-F1
#
_entry.id   AF-Q8RVJ4-F1
#
_cell.length_a   1.000
_cell.length_b   1.000
_cell.length_c   1.000
_cell.angle_alpha   90.00
_cell.angle_beta   90.00
_cell.angle_gamma   90.00
#
_symmetry.space_group_name_H-M   'P 1'
#
loop_
_entity.id
_entity.type
_entity.pdbx_description
1 polymer ?
#
loop_
_entity_poly.entity_id
_entity_poly.type
_entity_poly.pdbx_seq_one_letter_code
_entity_poly.pdbx_strand_id
1 'polypeptide(L)'
;DWVVVQQMRDYVEKYMKTGGQYWEDSNVAVVNILKYAESLTLAGDGMDAWVFDADETLLSNIPYYENYEYGGLAFDSKTFDAWVLEMKAPALPSSLLLYDRLSTHGFQIFTLTGRDEAQRNISVQNLVEAGYKGWAGLILREESDQGTSASVYKPKKRGELVKKGYRLWGRVGDQWSDLSGPYEASRSFKLPNPMYYIG
;
A
#
# COMPACT_ATOMS: atom_id res chain seq x y z
N ASP A 1 -16.94 13.23 -0.91
CA ASP A 1 -15.60 13.25 -0.29
C ASP A 1 -15.66 12.63 1.08
N TRP A 2 -14.73 11.73 1.39
CA TRP A 2 -14.67 11.06 2.68
C TRP A 2 -14.12 12.01 3.74
N VAL A 3 -14.82 12.10 4.87
CA VAL A 3 -14.35 12.81 6.07
C VAL A 3 -14.80 11.99 7.27
N VAL A 4 -13.88 11.76 8.21
CA VAL A 4 -14.20 11.11 9.48
C VAL A 4 -15.25 11.94 10.21
N VAL A 5 -16.38 11.31 10.53
CA VAL A 5 -17.50 11.98 11.22
C VAL A 5 -17.02 12.55 12.55
N GLN A 6 -17.48 13.76 12.88
CA GLN A 6 -16.96 14.53 14.01
C GLN A 6 -16.96 13.75 15.33
N GLN A 7 -18.00 12.94 15.58
CA GLN A 7 -18.13 12.14 16.82
C GLN A 7 -17.10 10.99 16.91
N MET A 8 -16.45 10.63 15.81
CA MET A 8 -15.49 9.53 15.73
C MET A 8 -14.04 9.99 15.67
N ARG A 9 -13.75 11.30 15.63
CA ARG A 9 -12.39 11.82 15.49
C ARG A 9 -11.47 11.34 16.60
N ASP A 10 -11.88 11.48 17.87
CA ASP A 10 -11.11 11.02 19.03
C ASP A 10 -10.87 9.50 18.99
N TYR A 11 -11.85 8.74 18.52
CA TYR A 11 -11.71 7.30 18.35
C TYR A 11 -10.67 6.96 17.27
N VAL A 12 -10.75 7.62 16.11
CA VAL A 12 -9.84 7.39 14.98
C VAL A 12 -8.42 7.83 15.33
N GLU A 13 -8.24 8.99 15.98
CA GLU A 13 -6.94 9.40 16.52
C GLU A 13 -6.37 8.34 17.46
N LYS A 14 -7.14 7.91 18.47
CA LYS A 14 -6.68 6.91 19.43
C LYS A 14 -6.32 5.57 18.76
N TYR A 15 -7.06 5.21 17.72
CA TYR A 15 -6.80 3.99 16.94
C TYR A 15 -5.50 4.10 16.13
N MET A 16 -5.28 5.22 15.44
CA MET A 16 -4.18 5.43 14.49
C MET A 16 -2.85 5.82 15.15
N LYS A 17 -2.87 6.57 16.25
CA LYS A 17 -1.68 7.07 16.93
C LYS A 17 -0.66 5.96 17.19
N THR A 18 0.64 6.28 17.17
CA THR A 18 1.71 5.31 17.42
C THR A 18 1.46 4.50 18.69
N GLY A 19 1.49 3.17 18.57
CA GLY A 19 1.17 2.24 19.66
C GLY A 19 -0.33 2.01 19.89
N GLY A 20 -1.20 2.59 19.06
CA GLY A 20 -2.64 2.32 19.01
C GLY A 20 -2.97 0.99 18.33
N GLN A 21 -4.27 0.65 18.31
CA GLN A 21 -4.76 -0.64 17.81
C GLN A 21 -4.50 -0.85 16.31
N TYR A 22 -4.36 0.22 15.51
CA TYR A 22 -3.96 0.15 14.09
C TYR A 22 -2.70 -0.70 13.86
N TRP A 23 -1.70 -0.55 14.75
CA TRP A 23 -0.40 -1.21 14.62
C TRP A 23 -0.53 -2.71 14.91
N GLU A 24 -1.32 -3.08 15.92
CA GLU A 24 -1.61 -4.47 16.27
C GLU A 24 -2.48 -5.17 15.22
N ASP A 25 -3.51 -4.49 14.71
CA ASP A 25 -4.37 -5.04 13.65
C ASP A 25 -3.57 -5.26 12.35
N SER A 26 -2.68 -4.31 12.01
CA SER A 26 -1.76 -4.46 10.88
C SER A 26 -0.78 -5.62 11.10
N ASN A 27 -0.27 -5.80 12.32
CA ASN A 27 0.57 -6.93 12.68
C ASN A 27 -0.18 -8.27 12.56
N VAL A 28 -1.42 -8.36 13.03
CA VAL A 28 -2.26 -9.56 12.88
C VAL A 28 -2.48 -9.90 11.41
N ALA A 29 -2.78 -8.91 10.56
CA ALA A 29 -2.91 -9.12 9.13
C ALA A 29 -1.60 -9.69 8.54
N VAL A 30 -0.46 -9.08 8.86
CA VAL A 30 0.87 -9.50 8.41
C VAL A 30 1.23 -10.92 8.88
N VAL A 31 0.95 -11.28 10.13
CA VAL A 31 1.20 -12.63 10.65
C VAL A 31 0.41 -13.68 9.85
N ASN A 32 -0.83 -13.38 9.48
CA ASN A 32 -1.63 -14.28 8.64
C ASN A 32 -1.10 -14.36 7.20
N ILE A 33 -0.58 -13.25 6.67
CA ILE A 33 0.08 -13.24 5.36
C ILE A 33 1.32 -14.12 5.39
N LEU A 34 2.19 -13.98 6.40
CA LEU A 34 3.42 -14.76 6.52
C LEU A 34 3.13 -16.26 6.59
N LYS A 35 2.17 -16.68 7.43
CA LYS A 35 1.73 -18.08 7.50
C LYS A 35 1.25 -18.61 6.16
N TYR A 36 0.55 -17.80 5.39
CA TYR A 36 0.14 -18.17 4.04
C TYR A 36 1.35 -18.28 3.11
N ALA A 37 2.22 -17.26 3.07
CA ALA A 37 3.40 -17.25 2.22
C ALA A 37 4.33 -18.44 2.49
N GLU A 38 4.58 -18.77 3.75
CA GLU A 38 5.40 -19.91 4.18
C GLU A 38 4.82 -21.27 3.79
N SER A 39 3.51 -21.34 3.50
CA SER A 39 2.87 -22.57 3.01
C SER A 39 3.01 -22.78 1.50
N LEU A 40 3.51 -21.78 0.77
CA LEU A 40 3.63 -21.83 -0.69
C LEU A 40 4.96 -22.47 -1.10
N THR A 41 4.94 -23.15 -2.24
CA THR A 41 6.15 -23.62 -2.91
C THR A 41 6.32 -22.82 -4.20
N LEU A 42 7.40 -22.05 -4.30
CA LEU A 42 7.70 -21.25 -5.49
C LEU A 42 8.18 -22.14 -6.63
N ALA A 43 7.88 -21.74 -7.87
CA ALA A 43 8.32 -22.48 -9.05
C ALA A 43 9.82 -22.31 -9.33
N GLY A 44 10.44 -21.25 -8.79
CA GLY A 44 11.88 -20.98 -8.94
C GLY A 44 12.28 -20.40 -10.31
N ASP A 45 11.32 -20.01 -11.15
CA ASP A 45 11.52 -19.39 -12.47
C ASP A 45 11.55 -17.84 -12.42
N GLY A 46 11.47 -17.25 -11.22
CA GLY A 46 11.42 -15.80 -11.01
C GLY A 46 10.08 -15.15 -11.35
N MET A 47 9.00 -15.91 -11.54
CA MET A 47 7.67 -15.39 -11.90
C MET A 47 6.67 -15.40 -10.74
N ASP A 48 7.04 -15.87 -9.55
CA ASP A 48 6.18 -15.82 -8.36
C ASP A 48 6.24 -14.43 -7.74
N ALA A 49 5.11 -13.73 -7.71
CA ALA A 49 5.06 -12.31 -7.37
C ALA A 49 4.06 -11.96 -6.27
N TRP A 50 4.36 -10.85 -5.60
CA TRP A 50 3.51 -10.21 -4.60
C TRP A 50 3.31 -8.75 -4.94
N VAL A 51 2.08 -8.24 -4.79
CA VAL A 51 1.75 -6.83 -5.07
C VAL A 51 1.43 -6.10 -3.77
N PHE A 52 2.03 -4.93 -3.58
CA PHE A 52 1.75 -4.02 -2.48
C PHE A 52 1.21 -2.70 -3.02
N ASP A 53 0.20 -2.15 -2.36
CA ASP A 53 0.00 -0.70 -2.39
C ASP A 53 1.12 0.03 -1.61
N ALA A 54 1.27 1.34 -1.81
CA ALA A 54 2.26 2.15 -1.11
C ALA A 54 1.71 2.87 0.12
N ASP A 55 0.70 3.74 -0.04
CA ASP A 55 0.25 4.69 0.99
C ASP A 55 -0.67 4.00 2.00
N GLU A 56 -0.43 4.17 3.31
CA GLU A 56 -1.06 3.41 4.41
C GLU A 56 -0.86 1.88 4.32
N THR A 57 -0.01 1.42 3.40
CA THR A 57 0.34 0.00 3.22
C THR A 57 1.82 -0.26 3.48
N LEU A 58 2.72 0.34 2.72
CA LEU A 58 4.17 0.31 2.96
C LEU A 58 4.61 1.56 3.72
N LEU A 59 4.18 2.73 3.27
CA LEU A 59 4.49 4.03 3.86
C LEU A 59 3.31 4.50 4.70
N SER A 60 3.56 4.94 5.92
CA SER A 60 2.54 5.53 6.78
C SER A 60 2.55 7.05 6.63
N ASN A 61 1.41 7.61 6.27
CA ASN A 61 1.16 9.05 6.21
C ASN A 61 0.50 9.57 7.50
N ILE A 62 0.53 8.80 8.59
CA ILE A 62 0.07 9.25 9.91
C ILE A 62 0.68 10.62 10.31
N PRO A 63 1.98 10.90 10.11
CA PRO A 63 2.53 12.22 10.46
C PRO A 63 1.92 13.38 9.67
N TYR A 64 1.47 13.14 8.42
CA TYR A 64 0.65 14.11 7.70
C TYR A 64 -0.69 14.25 8.39
N TYR A 65 -1.43 13.14 8.54
CA TYR A 65 -2.79 13.12 9.05
C TYR A 65 -2.94 13.59 10.51
N GLU A 66 -1.87 13.60 11.31
CA GLU A 66 -1.82 14.27 12.62
C GLU A 66 -2.20 15.76 12.54
N ASN A 67 -1.80 16.44 11.47
CA ASN A 67 -2.12 17.85 11.22
C ASN A 67 -3.50 18.04 10.56
N TYR A 68 -4.16 16.94 10.17
CA TYR A 68 -5.46 16.94 9.48
C TYR A 68 -6.51 16.09 10.21
N GLU A 69 -6.41 16.06 11.55
CA GLU A 69 -7.35 15.41 12.46
C GLU A 69 -7.64 13.94 12.10
N TYR A 70 -6.62 13.21 11.65
CA TYR A 70 -6.71 11.80 11.25
C TYR A 70 -7.84 11.52 10.24
N GLY A 71 -8.03 12.44 9.29
CA GLY A 71 -9.11 12.36 8.29
C GLY A 71 -10.38 13.13 8.70
N GLY A 72 -10.34 13.85 9.82
CA GLY A 72 -11.43 14.75 10.25
C GLY A 72 -11.58 16.01 9.39
N LEU A 73 -10.54 16.36 8.63
CA LEU A 73 -10.58 17.43 7.62
C LEU A 73 -10.71 16.85 6.20
N ALA A 74 -11.32 17.62 5.29
CA ALA A 74 -11.42 17.23 3.89
C ALA A 74 -10.02 17.10 3.26
N PHE A 75 -9.86 16.08 2.42
CA PHE A 75 -8.60 15.85 1.71
C PHE A 75 -8.30 16.99 0.73
N ASP A 76 -7.09 17.54 0.80
CA ASP A 76 -6.54 18.48 -0.17
C ASP A 76 -5.31 17.84 -0.82
N SER A 77 -5.39 17.64 -2.14
CA SER A 77 -4.30 17.02 -2.88
C SER A 77 -3.03 17.86 -2.89
N LYS A 78 -3.14 19.19 -2.86
CA LYS A 78 -1.95 20.08 -2.91
C LYS A 78 -1.13 19.98 -1.63
N THR A 79 -1.79 19.89 -0.49
CA THR A 79 -1.09 19.73 0.80
C THR A 79 -0.50 18.33 0.93
N PHE A 80 -1.20 17.31 0.44
CA PHE A 80 -0.67 15.95 0.42
C PHE A 80 0.53 15.82 -0.54
N ASP A 81 0.48 16.44 -1.71
CA ASP A 81 1.61 16.47 -2.65
C ASP A 81 2.83 17.17 -2.03
N ALA A 82 2.61 18.26 -1.28
CA ALA A 82 3.67 18.91 -0.52
C ALA A 82 4.29 17.99 0.53
N TRP A 83 3.48 17.17 1.22
CA TRP A 83 3.96 16.14 2.14
C TRP A 83 4.78 15.06 1.45
N VAL A 84 4.31 14.56 0.30
CA VAL A 84 5.04 13.53 -0.48
C VAL A 84 6.42 14.04 -0.94
N LEU A 85 6.53 15.34 -1.26
CA LEU A 85 7.82 15.98 -1.59
C LEU A 85 8.81 16.00 -0.43
N GLU A 86 8.35 15.90 0.82
CA GLU A 86 9.25 15.82 1.97
C GLU A 86 9.97 14.48 2.07
N MET A 87 9.39 13.41 1.50
CA MET A 87 9.95 12.05 1.50
C MET A 87 10.15 11.45 2.91
N LYS A 88 9.39 11.94 3.89
CA LYS A 88 9.52 11.57 5.31
C LYS A 88 8.49 10.57 5.80
N ALA A 89 7.65 10.00 4.93
CA ALA A 89 6.67 9.01 5.37
C ALA A 89 7.40 7.77 5.90
N PRO A 90 7.27 7.42 7.20
CA PRO A 90 7.95 6.26 7.75
C PRO A 90 7.37 4.97 7.19
N ALA A 91 8.12 3.87 7.27
CA ALA A 91 7.57 2.54 7.02
C ALA A 91 6.48 2.19 8.04
N LEU A 92 5.46 1.45 7.60
CA LEU A 92 4.64 0.65 8.50
C LEU A 92 5.46 -0.57 8.95
N PRO A 93 5.85 -0.72 10.23
CA PRO A 93 6.82 -1.73 10.66
C PRO A 93 6.40 -3.16 10.34
N SER A 94 5.12 -3.48 10.52
CA SER A 94 4.57 -4.79 10.17
C SER A 94 4.73 -5.08 8.67
N SER A 95 4.48 -4.08 7.81
CA SER A 95 4.65 -4.23 6.37
C SER A 95 6.11 -4.31 5.94
N LEU A 96 7.03 -3.60 6.61
CA LEU A 96 8.46 -3.74 6.37
C LEU A 96 8.94 -5.15 6.70
N LEU A 97 8.54 -5.69 7.86
CA LEU A 97 8.81 -7.09 8.22
C LEU A 97 8.28 -8.05 7.15
N LEU A 98 7.03 -7.87 6.71
CA LEU A 98 6.44 -8.71 5.68
C LEU A 98 7.23 -8.63 4.36
N TYR A 99 7.53 -7.42 3.91
CA TYR A 99 8.26 -7.17 2.67
C TYR A 99 9.60 -7.89 2.67
N ASP A 100 10.39 -7.73 3.73
CA ASP A 100 11.71 -8.35 3.85
C ASP A 100 11.62 -9.87 3.85
N ARG A 101 10.62 -10.43 4.54
CA ARG A 101 10.38 -11.87 4.57
C ARG A 101 10.00 -12.44 3.20
N LEU A 102 9.10 -11.78 2.48
CA LEU A 102 8.70 -12.20 1.13
C LEU A 102 9.86 -12.08 0.14
N SER A 103 10.62 -10.99 0.21
CA SER A 103 11.81 -10.77 -0.63
C SER A 103 12.85 -11.86 -0.40
N THR A 104 13.17 -12.14 0.87
CA THR A 104 14.11 -13.20 1.27
C THR A 104 13.63 -14.59 0.84
N HIS A 105 12.31 -14.81 0.81
CA HIS A 105 11.71 -16.07 0.35
C HIS A 105 11.71 -16.21 -1.19
N GLY A 106 12.12 -15.19 -1.94
CA GLY A 106 12.30 -15.24 -3.39
C GLY A 106 11.12 -14.71 -4.21
N PHE A 107 10.09 -14.12 -3.57
CA PHE A 107 9.00 -13.47 -4.31
C PHE A 107 9.49 -12.21 -5.02
N GLN A 108 9.01 -12.01 -6.25
CA GLN A 108 9.16 -10.74 -6.96
C GLN A 108 8.14 -9.73 -6.43
N ILE A 109 8.62 -8.67 -5.78
CA ILE A 109 7.74 -7.68 -5.17
C ILE A 109 7.46 -6.54 -6.15
N PHE A 110 6.19 -6.27 -6.40
CA PHE A 110 5.72 -5.10 -7.13
C PHE A 110 5.01 -4.13 -6.20
N THR A 111 5.36 -2.85 -6.28
CA THR A 111 4.60 -1.77 -5.64
C THR A 111 3.71 -1.11 -6.69
N LEU A 112 2.40 -1.04 -6.45
CA LEU A 112 1.38 -0.48 -7.33
C LEU A 112 0.62 0.62 -6.58
N THR A 113 0.99 1.87 -6.81
CA THR A 113 0.50 3.03 -6.06
C THR A 113 -0.44 3.89 -6.88
N GLY A 114 -1.30 4.66 -6.20
CA GLY A 114 -2.10 5.71 -6.80
C GLY A 114 -1.33 7.01 -7.07
N ARG A 115 -0.07 7.14 -6.61
CA ARG A 115 0.79 8.29 -6.89
C ARG A 115 1.07 8.44 -8.39
N ASP A 116 1.39 9.66 -8.80
CA ASP A 116 1.66 9.98 -10.20
C ASP A 116 3.11 9.66 -10.59
N GLU A 117 3.33 9.31 -11.86
CA GLU A 117 4.65 9.00 -12.42
C GLU A 117 5.65 10.16 -12.23
N ALA A 118 5.16 11.41 -12.24
CA ALA A 118 5.97 12.59 -11.92
C ALA A 118 6.58 12.55 -10.49
N GLN A 119 5.97 11.80 -9.57
CA GLN A 119 6.41 11.58 -8.20
C GLN A 119 7.31 10.33 -8.06
N ARG A 120 7.77 9.71 -9.15
CA ARG A 120 8.59 8.49 -9.10
C ARG A 120 9.84 8.66 -8.25
N ASN A 121 10.66 9.68 -8.53
CA ASN A 121 11.96 9.84 -7.88
C ASN A 121 11.82 10.04 -6.37
N ILE A 122 10.89 10.89 -5.95
CA ILE A 122 10.62 11.14 -4.53
C ILE A 122 10.02 9.91 -3.84
N SER A 123 9.16 9.15 -4.53
CA SER A 123 8.60 7.91 -3.98
C SER A 123 9.66 6.83 -3.82
N VAL A 124 10.59 6.70 -4.77
CA VAL A 124 11.74 5.79 -4.66
C VAL A 124 12.63 6.18 -3.49
N GLN A 125 12.97 7.46 -3.34
CA GLN A 125 13.80 7.93 -2.24
C GLN A 125 13.14 7.65 -0.88
N ASN A 126 11.86 8.00 -0.74
CA ASN A 126 11.13 7.73 0.49
C ASN A 126 11.07 6.21 0.80
N LEU A 127 10.78 5.36 -0.18
CA LEU A 127 10.77 3.90 0.02
C LEU A 127 12.13 3.38 0.50
N VAL A 128 13.23 3.84 -0.12
CA VAL A 128 14.60 3.46 0.28
C VAL A 128 14.94 3.94 1.69
N GLU A 129 14.61 5.18 2.02
CA GLU A 129 14.83 5.75 3.36
C GLU A 129 13.99 5.05 4.43
N ALA A 130 12.77 4.63 4.08
CA ALA A 130 11.89 3.82 4.93
C ALA A 130 12.37 2.36 5.08
N GLY A 131 13.37 1.93 4.29
CA GLY A 131 14.02 0.61 4.40
C GLY A 131 13.68 -0.38 3.30
N TYR A 132 12.74 -0.06 2.40
CA TYR A 132 12.33 -0.93 1.30
C TYR A 132 13.36 -0.91 0.17
N LYS A 133 13.77 -2.09 -0.31
CA LYS A 133 14.79 -2.24 -1.37
C LYS A 133 14.53 -3.48 -2.21
N GLY A 134 14.99 -3.48 -3.45
CA GLY A 134 14.99 -4.70 -4.28
C GLY A 134 13.63 -5.11 -4.82
N TRP A 135 12.66 -4.19 -4.94
CA TRP A 135 11.42 -4.47 -5.65
C TRP A 135 11.70 -4.79 -7.13
N ALA A 136 10.91 -5.71 -7.69
CA ALA A 136 10.92 -6.04 -9.11
C ALA A 136 10.30 -4.92 -9.97
N GLY A 137 9.39 -4.13 -9.41
CA GLY A 137 8.83 -2.98 -10.11
C GLY A 137 8.08 -2.01 -9.20
N LEU A 138 8.13 -0.73 -9.56
CA LEU A 138 7.32 0.34 -8.97
C LEU A 138 6.44 0.92 -10.08
N ILE A 139 5.13 0.74 -9.95
CA ILE A 139 4.11 1.12 -10.92
C ILE A 139 3.34 2.31 -10.33
N LEU A 140 3.44 3.46 -11.00
CA LEU A 140 2.71 4.69 -10.67
C LEU A 140 1.70 5.00 -11.79
N ARG A 141 0.85 6.01 -11.58
CA ARG A 141 -0.08 6.48 -12.60
C ARG A 141 0.64 7.25 -13.68
N GLU A 142 0.55 6.77 -14.90
CA GLU A 142 1.03 7.51 -16.07
C GLU A 142 0.00 8.60 -16.44
N GLU A 143 0.40 9.51 -17.33
CA GLU A 143 -0.51 10.53 -17.87
C GLU A 143 -1.78 9.89 -18.49
N SER A 144 -1.62 8.72 -19.13
CA SER A 144 -2.74 7.98 -19.74
C SER A 144 -3.71 7.36 -18.72
N ASP A 145 -3.33 7.27 -17.45
CA ASP A 145 -4.15 6.73 -16.37
C ASP A 145 -4.87 7.85 -15.58
N GLN A 146 -4.64 9.12 -15.91
CA GLN A 146 -5.25 10.26 -15.23
C GLN A 146 -6.77 10.27 -15.41
N GLY A 147 -7.48 10.64 -14.34
CA GLY A 147 -8.95 10.64 -14.29
C GLY A 147 -9.61 9.26 -14.17
N THR A 148 -8.84 8.17 -14.14
CA THR A 148 -9.38 6.82 -13.90
C THR A 148 -9.42 6.50 -12.40
N SER A 149 -10.51 5.88 -11.92
CA SER A 149 -10.61 5.44 -10.53
C SER A 149 -9.55 4.40 -10.18
N ALA A 150 -9.20 4.27 -8.90
CA ALA A 150 -8.23 3.27 -8.46
C ALA A 150 -8.73 1.85 -8.76
N SER A 151 -10.05 1.63 -8.60
CA SER A 151 -10.73 0.39 -8.94
C SER A 151 -10.69 0.00 -10.42
N VAL A 152 -10.35 0.91 -11.33
CA VAL A 152 -10.14 0.62 -12.77
C VAL A 152 -8.66 0.52 -13.09
N TYR A 153 -7.87 1.48 -12.60
CA TYR A 153 -6.43 1.57 -12.83
C TYR A 153 -5.67 0.36 -12.28
N LYS A 154 -5.86 0.01 -11.01
CA LYS A 154 -5.05 -1.02 -10.35
C LYS A 154 -5.26 -2.41 -10.96
N PRO A 155 -6.51 -2.86 -11.24
CA PRO A 155 -6.72 -4.14 -11.94
C PRO A 155 -6.11 -4.18 -13.33
N LYS A 156 -6.16 -3.08 -14.10
CA LYS A 156 -5.52 -2.98 -15.42
C LYS A 156 -4.02 -3.23 -15.31
N LYS A 157 -3.32 -2.55 -14.40
CA LYS A 157 -1.87 -2.72 -14.19
C LYS A 157 -1.50 -4.12 -13.66
N ARG A 158 -2.32 -4.72 -12.79
CA ARG A 158 -2.14 -6.14 -12.40
C ARG A 158 -2.27 -7.08 -13.60
N GLY A 159 -3.23 -6.83 -14.50
CA GLY A 159 -3.36 -7.59 -15.73
C GLY A 159 -2.14 -7.52 -16.63
N GLU A 160 -1.43 -6.38 -16.66
CA GLU A 160 -0.16 -6.26 -17.37
C GLU A 160 0.94 -7.14 -16.75
N LEU A 161 0.98 -7.29 -15.43
CA LEU A 161 1.91 -8.23 -14.76
C LEU A 161 1.57 -9.68 -15.11
N VAL A 162 0.30 -10.07 -15.05
CA VAL A 162 -0.14 -11.42 -15.42
C VAL A 162 0.19 -11.73 -16.88
N LYS A 163 -0.02 -10.77 -17.80
CA LYS A 163 0.36 -10.91 -19.22
C LYS A 163 1.86 -11.08 -19.43
N LYS A 164 2.69 -10.53 -18.54
CA LYS A 164 4.15 -10.73 -18.53
C LYS A 164 4.56 -12.10 -17.97
N GLY A 165 3.62 -12.91 -17.48
CA GLY A 165 3.85 -14.25 -16.97
C GLY A 165 3.92 -14.37 -15.44
N TYR A 166 3.76 -13.26 -14.70
CA TYR A 166 3.80 -13.29 -13.24
C TYR A 166 2.60 -14.03 -12.65
N ARG A 167 2.87 -14.90 -11.66
CA ARG A 167 1.89 -15.55 -10.80
C ARG A 167 1.72 -14.72 -9.54
N LEU A 168 0.59 -14.05 -9.42
CA LEU A 168 0.29 -13.20 -8.28
C LEU A 168 -0.22 -14.07 -7.11
N TRP A 169 0.62 -14.32 -6.12
CA TRP A 169 0.24 -15.12 -4.94
C TRP A 169 -0.53 -14.31 -3.91
N GLY A 170 -0.12 -13.05 -3.72
CA GLY A 170 -0.78 -12.16 -2.80
C GLY A 170 -0.81 -10.72 -3.27
N ARG A 171 -1.83 -10.00 -2.81
CA ARG A 171 -1.90 -8.54 -2.87
C ARG A 171 -2.26 -7.96 -1.50
N VAL A 172 -1.59 -6.89 -1.12
CA VAL A 172 -1.79 -6.19 0.17
C VAL A 172 -2.09 -4.73 -0.12
N GLY A 173 -3.12 -4.20 0.54
CA GLY A 173 -3.52 -2.81 0.41
C GLY A 173 -4.44 -2.38 1.53
N ASP A 174 -4.52 -1.08 1.76
CA ASP A 174 -5.36 -0.46 2.78
C ASP A 174 -6.74 -0.06 2.22
N GLN A 175 -6.97 -0.16 0.91
CA GLN A 175 -8.25 0.14 0.27
C GLN A 175 -8.83 -1.08 -0.46
N TRP A 176 -10.17 -1.16 -0.54
CA TRP A 176 -10.80 -2.20 -1.36
C TRP A 176 -10.51 -2.04 -2.85
N SER A 177 -10.23 -0.82 -3.31
CA SER A 177 -9.82 -0.54 -4.69
C SER A 177 -8.47 -1.17 -5.06
N ASP A 178 -7.61 -1.47 -4.07
CA ASP A 178 -6.35 -2.21 -4.28
C ASP A 178 -6.59 -3.69 -4.52
N LEU A 179 -7.65 -4.21 -3.89
CA LEU A 179 -7.89 -5.63 -3.69
C LEU A 179 -9.05 -6.16 -4.53
N SER A 180 -9.78 -5.31 -5.24
CA SER A 180 -10.94 -5.71 -6.03
C SER A 180 -10.65 -5.73 -7.53
N GLY A 181 -11.56 -6.32 -8.30
CA GLY A 181 -11.48 -6.36 -9.76
C GLY A 181 -10.64 -7.51 -10.32
N PRO A 182 -10.58 -7.65 -11.65
CA PRO A 182 -9.98 -8.79 -12.33
C PRO A 182 -8.47 -8.91 -12.08
N TYR A 183 -7.91 -10.03 -12.55
CA TYR A 183 -6.51 -10.39 -12.33
C TYR A 183 -6.21 -10.47 -10.83
N GLU A 184 -7.02 -11.28 -10.15
CA GLU A 184 -6.90 -11.52 -8.73
C GLU A 184 -5.63 -12.30 -8.43
N ALA A 185 -4.97 -11.92 -7.35
CA ALA A 185 -3.96 -12.77 -6.75
C ALA A 185 -4.64 -13.97 -6.07
N SER A 186 -3.88 -15.03 -5.79
CA SER A 186 -4.41 -16.20 -5.07
C SER A 186 -5.02 -15.84 -3.72
N ARG A 187 -4.50 -14.80 -3.03
CA ARG A 187 -5.13 -14.19 -1.85
C ARG A 187 -5.01 -12.66 -1.84
N SER A 188 -5.98 -12.04 -1.19
CA SER A 188 -6.03 -10.58 -0.98
C SER A 188 -6.05 -10.28 0.51
N PHE A 189 -5.27 -9.29 0.94
CA PHE A 189 -5.13 -8.94 2.35
C PHE A 189 -5.35 -7.45 2.55
N LYS A 190 -6.35 -7.12 3.37
CA LYS A 190 -6.76 -5.76 3.67
C LYS A 190 -6.10 -5.30 4.97
N LEU A 191 -5.34 -4.21 4.90
CA LEU A 191 -4.88 -3.48 6.07
C LEU A 191 -5.95 -2.49 6.54
N PRO A 192 -6.03 -2.18 7.83
CA PRO A 192 -6.98 -1.18 8.32
C PRO A 192 -6.61 0.22 7.83
N ASN A 193 -7.60 1.03 7.45
CA ASN A 193 -7.43 2.46 7.27
C ASN A 193 -8.79 3.16 7.45
N PRO A 194 -9.02 3.83 8.59
CA PRO A 194 -10.24 4.61 8.83
C PRO A 194 -10.12 6.08 8.39
N MET A 195 -8.93 6.58 8.04
CA MET A 195 -8.67 8.00 7.80
C MET A 195 -9.28 8.47 6.48
N TYR A 196 -9.29 7.62 5.45
CA TYR A 196 -9.82 7.96 4.13
C TYR A 196 -10.37 6.75 3.38
N TYR A 197 -11.12 7.03 2.31
CA TYR A 197 -11.69 6.01 1.42
C TYR A 197 -11.40 6.34 -0.05
N ILE A 198 -10.93 5.34 -0.80
CA ILE A 198 -10.64 5.44 -2.24
C ILE A 198 -11.48 4.40 -3.01
N GLY A 199 -12.35 4.90 -3.90
CA GLY A 199 -13.23 4.11 -4.77
C GLY A 199 -12.64 3.72 -6.11
#